data_AF-A0A2D0L3T3-F1
#
_entry.id   AF-A0A2D0L3T3-F1
#
_cell.length_a   1.000
_cell.length_b   1.000
_cell.length_c   1.000
_cell.angle_alpha   90.00
_cell.angle_beta   90.00
_cell.angle_gamma   90.00
#
_symmetry.space_group_name_H-M   'P 1'
#
loop_
_entity.id
_entity.type
_entity.pdbx_description
1 polymer ?
#
loop_
_entity_poly.entity_id
_entity_poly.type
_entity_poly.pdbx_seq_one_letter_code
_entity_poly.pdbx_strand_id
1 'polypeptide(L)'
;MQNINDVIEMILDAGLTAVEHENNSDFVGGVTHISLLGGKRRVEYYPTTGMVYSNPVKALYSTVRLPKAGIRRAIKLAKTGN
;
A
#
# COMPACT_ATOMS: atom_id res chain seq x y z
N MET A 1 7.16 10.34 10.56
CA MET A 1 7.20 9.51 9.34
C MET A 1 7.37 8.07 9.81
N GLN A 2 6.55 7.12 9.36
CA GLN A 2 6.77 5.70 9.73
C GLN A 2 8.06 5.23 9.07
N ASN A 3 8.87 4.48 9.81
CA ASN A 3 10.06 3.83 9.24
C ASN A 3 9.61 2.83 8.18
N ILE A 4 10.25 2.86 7.01
CA ILE A 4 9.86 2.03 5.87
C ILE A 4 10.05 0.53 6.18
N ASN A 5 11.07 0.19 6.97
CA ASN A 5 11.33 -1.19 7.37
C ASN A 5 10.18 -1.73 8.24
N ASP A 6 9.71 -0.97 9.22
CA ASP A 6 8.56 -1.35 10.05
C ASP A 6 7.29 -1.56 9.20
N VAL A 7 7.11 -0.73 8.16
CA VAL A 7 5.98 -0.86 7.21
C VAL A 7 6.08 -2.16 6.42
N ILE A 8 7.28 -2.49 5.91
CA ILE A 8 7.53 -3.71 5.16
C ILE A 8 7.33 -4.94 6.04
N GLU A 9 7.88 -4.95 7.26
CA GLU A 9 7.69 -6.04 8.22
C GLU A 9 6.21 -6.28 8.51
N MET A 10 5.42 -5.22 8.76
CA MET A 10 3.97 -5.34 8.94
C MET A 10 3.25 -5.96 7.73
N ILE A 11 3.72 -5.71 6.51
CA ILE A 11 3.15 -6.30 5.29
C ILE A 11 3.51 -7.79 5.20
N LEU A 12 4.77 -8.13 5.46
CA LEU A 12 5.26 -9.52 5.40
C LEU A 12 4.61 -10.38 6.49
N ASP A 13 4.50 -9.88 7.72
CA ASP A 13 3.80 -10.53 8.84
C ASP A 13 2.32 -10.79 8.53
N ALA A 14 1.71 -9.96 7.68
CA ALA A 14 0.34 -10.13 7.25
C ALA A 14 0.17 -11.22 6.17
N GLY A 15 1.27 -11.82 5.69
CA GLY A 15 1.32 -12.82 4.63
C GLY A 15 1.18 -12.21 3.23
N LEU A 16 1.57 -10.95 3.07
CA LEU A 16 1.53 -10.23 1.79
C LEU A 16 2.95 -9.98 1.28
N THR A 17 3.07 -9.64 0.00
CA THR A 17 4.34 -9.18 -0.58
C THR A 17 4.37 -7.66 -0.62
N ALA A 18 5.48 -7.06 -0.17
CA ALA A 18 5.77 -5.64 -0.33
C ALA A 18 6.66 -5.42 -1.56
N VAL A 19 6.25 -4.54 -2.47
CA VAL A 19 7.08 -4.07 -3.59
C VAL A 19 7.26 -2.57 -3.46
N GLU A 20 8.48 -2.14 -3.19
CA GLU A 20 8.84 -0.73 -3.06
C GLU A 20 8.94 -0.07 -4.44
N HIS A 21 8.46 1.17 -4.53
CA HIS A 21 8.60 2.00 -5.72
C HIS A 21 9.37 3.27 -5.37
N GLU A 22 10.57 3.39 -5.93
CA GLU A 22 11.41 4.57 -5.79
C GLU A 22 10.75 5.79 -6.43
N ASN A 23 11.01 6.97 -5.85
CA ASN A 23 10.64 8.21 -6.49
C ASN A 23 11.53 8.46 -7.71
N ASN A 24 10.90 8.64 -8.87
CA ASN A 24 11.60 8.99 -10.10
C ASN A 24 11.77 10.52 -10.24
N SER A 25 11.86 11.24 -9.11
CA SER A 25 11.98 12.70 -9.07
C SER A 25 13.36 13.10 -8.60
N ASP A 26 14.01 13.96 -9.38
CA ASP A 26 15.35 14.50 -9.10
C ASP A 26 15.40 15.38 -7.84
N PHE A 27 14.24 15.76 -7.27
CA PHE A 27 14.12 16.74 -6.19
C PHE A 27 13.71 16.16 -4.84
N VAL A 28 13.23 14.90 -4.81
CA VAL A 28 12.72 14.28 -3.57
C VAL A 28 13.17 12.81 -3.51
N GLY A 29 14.15 12.51 -2.66
CA GLY A 29 14.61 11.13 -2.43
C GLY A 29 13.65 10.31 -1.56
N GLY A 30 13.60 8.99 -1.78
CA GLY A 30 12.90 8.02 -0.93
C GLY A 30 11.87 7.15 -1.66
N VAL A 31 11.29 6.18 -0.94
CA VAL A 31 10.19 5.34 -1.42
C VAL A 31 8.91 6.17 -1.51
N THR A 32 8.36 6.30 -2.72
CA THR A 32 7.13 7.07 -2.95
C THR A 32 5.92 6.30 -2.44
N HIS A 33 5.89 5.00 -2.73
CA HIS A 33 4.81 4.11 -2.34
C HIS A 33 5.25 2.64 -2.37
N ILE A 34 4.47 1.80 -1.68
CA ILE A 34 4.64 0.35 -1.64
C ILE A 34 3.37 -0.29 -2.21
N SER A 35 3.54 -1.21 -3.15
CA SER A 35 2.48 -2.12 -3.57
C SER A 35 2.41 -3.32 -2.62
N LEU A 36 1.22 -3.55 -2.07
CA LEU A 36 0.88 -4.76 -1.32
C LEU A 36 0.23 -5.76 -2.29
N LEU A 37 0.85 -6.94 -2.44
CA LEU A 37 0.44 -8.01 -3.35
C LEU A 37 0.19 -9.33 -2.60
N GLY A 38 -0.35 -10.33 -3.30
CA GLY A 38 -0.60 -11.69 -2.76
C GLY A 38 -1.94 -11.84 -2.01
N GLY A 39 -2.68 -10.75 -1.81
CA GLY A 39 -4.02 -10.75 -1.22
C GLY A 39 -5.14 -10.86 -2.25
N LYS A 40 -6.36 -10.51 -1.84
CA LYS A 40 -7.55 -10.46 -2.70
C LYS A 40 -7.49 -9.34 -3.74
N ARG A 41 -6.75 -8.27 -3.46
CA ARG A 41 -6.50 -7.18 -4.41
C ARG A 41 -5.15 -6.52 -4.17
N ARG A 42 -4.56 -5.98 -5.24
CA ARG A 42 -3.36 -5.13 -5.16
C ARG A 42 -3.73 -3.79 -4.52
N VAL A 43 -2.94 -3.34 -3.55
CA VAL A 43 -3.15 -2.06 -2.86
C VAL A 43 -1.87 -1.25 -2.89
N GLU A 44 -1.97 0.04 -3.19
CA GLU A 44 -0.87 1.00 -3.10
C GLU A 44 -0.96 1.76 -1.77
N TYR A 45 0.14 1.80 -1.04
CA TYR A 45 0.29 2.56 0.19
C TYR A 45 1.39 3.60 0.06
N TYR A 46 1.10 4.86 0.38
CA TYR A 46 2.06 5.96 0.36
C TYR A 46 2.42 6.34 1.80
N PRO A 47 3.59 5.90 2.33
CA PRO A 47 3.93 6.08 3.75
C PRO A 47 3.96 7.55 4.19
N THR A 48 4.41 8.44 3.33
CA THR A 48 4.56 9.88 3.61
C THR A 48 3.21 10.56 3.89
N THR A 49 2.15 10.17 3.19
CA THR A 49 0.82 10.80 3.32
C THR A 49 -0.19 9.92 4.06
N GLY A 50 0.15 8.65 4.30
CA GLY A 50 -0.77 7.64 4.79
C GLY A 50 -1.87 7.28 3.79
N MET A 51 -1.72 7.65 2.53
CA MET A 51 -2.71 7.41 1.48
C MET A 51 -2.76 5.93 1.11
N VAL A 52 -3.99 5.41 0.97
CA VAL A 52 -4.25 4.06 0.48
C VAL A 52 -5.08 4.14 -0.79
N TYR A 53 -4.64 3.44 -1.82
CA TYR A 53 -5.30 3.41 -3.11
C TYR A 53 -5.38 1.99 -3.66
N SER A 54 -6.45 1.66 -4.37
CA SER A 54 -6.50 0.42 -5.14
C SER A 54 -7.41 0.59 -6.35
N ASN A 55 -6.92 0.15 -7.50
CA ASN A 55 -7.67 0.08 -8.74
C ASN A 55 -8.84 -0.90 -8.64
N PRO A 56 -9.89 -0.73 -9.46
CA PRO A 56 -10.99 -1.68 -9.50
C PRO A 56 -10.50 -3.02 -10.06
N VAL A 57 -11.10 -4.11 -9.58
CA VAL A 57 -10.93 -5.44 -10.14
C VAL A 57 -12.27 -5.82 -10.77
N LYS A 58 -12.28 -6.07 -12.08
CA LYS A 58 -13.49 -6.30 -12.87
C LYS A 58 -14.41 -7.31 -12.17
N ALA A 59 -15.67 -6.92 -11.96
CA ALA A 59 -16.72 -7.72 -11.32
C ALA A 59 -16.48 -8.15 -9.85
N LEU A 60 -15.38 -7.72 -9.21
CA LEU A 60 -15.06 -8.09 -7.83
C LEU A 60 -15.01 -6.89 -6.89
N TYR A 61 -14.28 -5.83 -7.26
CA TYR A 61 -14.02 -4.71 -6.37
C TYR A 61 -14.03 -3.37 -7.09
N SER A 62 -14.62 -2.35 -6.48
CA SER A 62 -14.56 -0.97 -6.95
C SER A 62 -13.24 -0.29 -6.58
N THR A 63 -12.96 0.85 -7.21
CA THR A 63 -11.82 1.71 -6.86
C THR A 63 -11.92 2.17 -5.41
N VAL A 64 -10.80 2.14 -4.69
CA VAL A 64 -10.70 2.64 -3.32
C VAL A 64 -9.67 3.75 -3.24
N ARG A 65 -10.04 4.85 -2.58
CA ARG A 65 -9.18 6.01 -2.34
C ARG A 65 -9.40 6.49 -0.90
N LEU A 66 -8.44 6.23 -0.02
CA LEU A 66 -8.56 6.53 1.42
C LEU A 66 -7.38 7.41 1.88
N PRO A 67 -7.61 8.73 2.02
CA PRO A 67 -6.58 9.63 2.54
C PRO A 67 -6.31 9.39 4.02
N LYS A 68 -5.05 9.45 4.43
CA LYS A 68 -4.59 9.32 5.84
C LYS A 68 -5.06 8.04 6.55
N ALA A 69 -5.28 6.96 5.81
CA ALA A 69 -5.79 5.70 6.34
C ALA A 69 -4.71 4.82 6.99
N GLY A 70 -3.45 4.96 6.57
CA GLY A 70 -2.30 4.25 7.14
C GLY A 70 -2.18 2.78 6.74
N ILE A 71 -1.05 2.17 7.10
CA ILE A 71 -0.67 0.82 6.67
C ILE A 71 -1.65 -0.27 7.11
N ARG A 72 -2.20 -0.20 8.34
CA ARG A 72 -3.15 -1.21 8.83
C ARG A 72 -4.40 -1.30 7.96
N ARG A 73 -4.90 -0.16 7.47
CA ARG A 73 -6.06 -0.15 6.56
C ARG A 73 -5.69 -0.66 5.18
N ALA A 74 -4.48 -0.38 4.69
CA ALA A 74 -3.96 -0.94 3.45
C ALA A 74 -3.88 -2.47 3.50
N ILE A 75 -3.30 -3.02 4.57
CA ILE A 75 -3.21 -4.47 4.81
C ILE A 75 -4.60 -5.10 4.87
N LYS A 76 -5.54 -4.50 5.64
CA LYS A 76 -6.91 -5.00 5.69
C LYS A 76 -7.52 -5.05 4.30
N LEU A 77 -7.45 -3.94 3.54
CA LEU A 77 -7.99 -3.86 2.19
C LEU A 77 -7.38 -4.91 1.25
N ALA A 78 -6.07 -5.14 1.31
CA ALA A 78 -5.39 -6.14 0.51
C ALA A 78 -5.88 -7.56 0.84
N LYS A 79 -6.09 -7.88 2.13
CA LYS A 79 -6.53 -9.21 2.58
C LYS A 79 -8.02 -9.47 2.37
N THR A 80 -8.87 -8.48 2.57
CA THR A 80 -10.34 -8.64 2.57
C THR A 80 -11.00 -8.23 1.27
N GLY A 81 -10.35 -7.36 0.49
CA GLY A 81 -10.92 -6.68 -0.67
C GLY A 81 -11.67 -5.37 -0.33
N ASN A 82 -12.01 -5.13 0.95
CA ASN A 82 -12.85 -4.02 1.46
C ASN A 82 -12.42 -3.48 2.86
#